data_AF-A0A431IB34-F1
#
_entry.id   AF-A0A431IB34-F1
#
_cell.length_a   1.000
_cell.length_b   1.000
_cell.length_c   1.000
_cell.angle_alpha   90.00
_cell.angle_beta   90.00
_cell.angle_gamma   90.00
#
_symmetry.space_group_name_H-M   'P 1'
#
loop_
_entity.id
_entity.type
_entity.pdbx_description
1 polymer ?
#
loop_
_entity_poly.entity_id
_entity_poly.type
_entity_poly.pdbx_seq_one_letter_code
_entity_poly.pdbx_strand_id
1 'polypeptide(L)'
;MAYLDDLIAASIGGVAFWVDETTEMQTGRRTVVTQIPGSDTVAFEDLGALATVHDVRALLIGDDATAQARAVARVFDKPGPYDYVHRIYGPRQVVLAPGSRPRITVAENRLRAVSVTFSLVEVKTQASITVAPALAGKVKVTASALSLAAIANYAKKASKLGKVFSGVVAAINKLAGKIRAVKRKALGPLAVVDDLDAALDNLEAAAEELAGVPEDLGAALNKIMAEMFSLMLEFVGPTTEAFEGEAATAKIEAALAAVFDVADIELVDPLPFPEAPHDADLAADQGEIETLALGLALAGCFGVFGEVAPASSALVDYSTDAVGEIADLILQDEGVGIDLHVATRDARDAVLARISEATRALPNVRVIVPVVQTSAVLVAWEVMGDPTRAAEIVARNRLQNPAFIVDEIEVVDG
;
A
#
# COMPACT_ATOMS: atom_id res chain seq x y z
N MET A 1 53.44 -12.92 -18.88
CA MET A 1 52.93 -11.53 -18.84
C MET A 1 51.52 -11.40 -19.43
N ALA A 2 50.91 -12.43 -20.03
CA ALA A 2 49.59 -12.30 -20.69
C ALA A 2 48.36 -12.17 -19.76
N TYR A 3 48.47 -12.42 -18.45
CA TYR A 3 47.29 -12.43 -17.55
C TYR A 3 46.86 -11.05 -17.02
N LEU A 4 47.73 -10.04 -17.10
CA LEU A 4 47.41 -8.69 -16.60
C LEU A 4 46.73 -7.82 -17.65
N ASP A 5 46.90 -8.14 -18.94
CA ASP A 5 46.33 -7.36 -20.05
C ASP A 5 44.81 -7.60 -20.20
N ASP A 6 44.30 -8.70 -19.65
CA ASP A 6 42.89 -9.11 -19.73
C ASP A 6 42.07 -8.67 -18.50
N LEU A 7 42.65 -7.87 -17.60
CA LEU A 7 41.97 -7.39 -16.40
C LEU A 7 41.09 -6.17 -16.68
N ILE A 8 39.83 -6.25 -16.29
CA ILE A 8 38.84 -5.19 -16.43
C ILE A 8 38.59 -4.52 -15.08
N ALA A 9 38.57 -3.19 -15.06
CA ALA A 9 38.23 -2.43 -13.86
C ALA A 9 36.75 -2.56 -13.52
N ALA A 10 36.45 -2.84 -12.25
CA ALA A 10 35.11 -2.93 -11.69
C ALA A 10 35.05 -2.28 -10.30
N SER A 11 33.85 -2.01 -9.81
CA SER A 11 33.66 -1.53 -8.44
C SER A 11 32.37 -2.03 -7.82
N ILE A 12 32.35 -2.17 -6.49
CA ILE A 12 31.15 -2.52 -5.72
C ILE A 12 31.04 -1.63 -4.49
N GLY A 13 29.88 -0.97 -4.32
CA GLY A 13 29.66 -0.05 -3.21
C GLY A 13 30.76 1.02 -3.08
N GLY A 14 31.34 1.45 -4.21
CA GLY A 14 32.45 2.41 -4.29
C GLY A 14 33.86 1.83 -4.10
N VAL A 15 34.03 0.54 -3.82
CA VAL A 15 35.35 -0.11 -3.70
C VAL A 15 35.78 -0.67 -5.05
N ALA A 16 36.90 -0.18 -5.59
CA ALA A 16 37.44 -0.61 -6.88
C ALA A 16 38.24 -1.91 -6.78
N PHE A 17 38.13 -2.76 -7.80
CA PHE A 17 38.88 -4.00 -7.98
C PHE A 17 39.00 -4.37 -9.45
N TRP A 18 39.86 -5.33 -9.76
CA TRP A 18 40.00 -5.87 -11.11
C TRP A 18 39.25 -7.18 -11.24
N VAL A 19 38.68 -7.48 -12.39
CA VAL A 19 38.06 -8.78 -12.70
C VAL A 19 38.67 -9.34 -13.97
N ASP A 20 38.62 -10.66 -14.09
CA ASP A 20 38.98 -11.35 -15.33
C ASP A 20 37.89 -11.12 -16.40
N GLU A 21 38.26 -11.14 -17.68
CA GLU A 21 37.33 -10.95 -18.80
C GLU A 21 36.24 -12.04 -18.81
N THR A 22 36.57 -13.24 -18.33
CA THR A 22 35.62 -14.35 -18.14
C THR A 22 34.80 -14.19 -16.86
N THR A 23 33.94 -13.17 -16.80
CA THR A 23 32.84 -13.17 -15.82
C THR A 23 31.71 -14.03 -16.36
N GLU A 24 31.42 -15.15 -15.70
CA GLU A 24 30.29 -16.00 -16.08
C GLU A 24 28.98 -15.33 -15.67
N MET A 25 28.14 -15.03 -16.66
CA MET A 25 26.80 -14.49 -16.46
C MET A 25 25.77 -15.58 -16.74
N GLN A 26 25.04 -15.99 -15.71
CA GLN A 26 23.91 -16.90 -15.88
C GLN A 26 22.65 -16.07 -16.12
N THR A 27 22.05 -16.24 -17.29
CA THR A 27 20.79 -15.58 -17.67
C THR A 27 19.91 -16.57 -18.43
N GLY A 28 18.61 -16.36 -18.41
CA GLY A 28 17.66 -17.26 -19.05
C GLY A 28 16.23 -16.96 -18.64
N ARG A 29 15.35 -17.93 -18.87
CA ARG A 29 13.96 -17.91 -18.42
C ARG A 29 13.71 -19.11 -17.51
N ARG A 30 12.89 -18.93 -16.48
CA ARG A 30 12.43 -20.01 -15.61
C ARG A 30 11.29 -20.70 -16.33
N THR A 31 11.49 -21.95 -16.73
CA THR A 31 10.46 -22.71 -17.44
C THR A 31 10.19 -24.01 -16.71
N VAL A 32 8.93 -24.37 -16.56
CA VAL A 32 8.50 -25.67 -16.05
C VAL A 32 8.03 -26.50 -17.24
N VAL A 33 8.58 -27.71 -17.33
CA VAL A 33 8.26 -28.67 -18.39
C VAL A 33 7.63 -29.89 -17.73
N THR A 34 6.33 -30.07 -17.94
CA THR A 34 5.57 -31.18 -17.37
C THR A 34 5.28 -32.20 -18.45
N GLN A 35 5.77 -33.42 -18.27
CA GLN A 35 5.48 -34.55 -19.15
C GLN A 35 4.25 -35.29 -18.63
N ILE A 36 3.22 -35.40 -19.47
CA ILE A 36 1.96 -36.04 -19.09
C ILE A 36 2.07 -37.55 -19.39
N PRO A 37 1.94 -38.44 -18.39
CA PRO A 37 2.01 -39.88 -18.62
C PRO A 37 0.96 -40.35 -19.63
N GLY A 38 1.39 -41.09 -20.67
CA GLY A 38 0.50 -41.62 -21.70
C GLY A 38 0.15 -40.65 -22.84
N SER A 39 0.73 -39.43 -22.84
CA SER A 39 0.64 -38.50 -23.96
C SER A 39 2.03 -38.19 -24.51
N ASP A 40 2.14 -38.08 -25.84
CA ASP A 40 3.35 -37.62 -26.52
C ASP A 40 3.48 -36.07 -26.51
N THR A 41 2.57 -35.37 -25.82
CA THR A 41 2.57 -33.92 -25.67
C THR A 41 3.21 -33.49 -24.35
N VAL A 42 3.96 -32.39 -24.39
CA VAL A 42 4.62 -31.80 -23.22
C VAL A 42 3.96 -30.46 -22.90
N ALA A 43 3.63 -30.22 -21.63
CA ALA A 43 3.18 -28.92 -21.16
C ALA A 43 4.38 -28.04 -20.81
N PHE A 44 4.41 -26.82 -21.34
CA PHE A 44 5.48 -25.84 -21.13
C PHE A 44 4.88 -24.59 -20.49
N GLU A 45 5.41 -24.21 -19.33
CA GLU A 45 4.99 -23.02 -18.59
C GLU A 45 6.21 -22.11 -18.35
N ASP A 46 6.11 -20.86 -18.79
CA ASP A 46 7.18 -19.87 -18.66
C ASP A 46 6.90 -18.96 -17.45
N LEU A 47 7.69 -19.16 -16.39
CA LEU A 47 7.61 -18.42 -15.12
C LEU A 47 8.41 -17.11 -15.14
N GLY A 48 8.72 -16.60 -16.33
CA GLY A 48 9.41 -15.33 -16.55
C GLY A 48 10.93 -15.45 -16.55
N ALA A 49 11.61 -14.30 -16.45
CA ALA A 49 13.07 -14.25 -16.51
C ALA A 49 13.72 -14.94 -15.30
N LEU A 50 14.75 -15.72 -15.55
CA LEU A 50 15.66 -16.21 -14.51
C LEU A 50 16.43 -15.02 -13.94
N ALA A 51 16.67 -15.04 -12.63
CA ALA A 51 17.49 -14.04 -11.98
C ALA A 51 18.90 -14.07 -12.61
N THR A 52 19.39 -12.90 -13.04
CA THR A 52 20.72 -12.81 -13.64
C THR A 52 21.76 -12.87 -12.53
N VAL A 53 22.60 -13.91 -12.55
CA VAL A 53 23.66 -14.13 -11.57
C VAL A 53 25.02 -13.84 -12.21
N HIS A 54 25.85 -13.07 -11.51
CA HIS A 54 27.23 -12.78 -11.88
C HIS A 54 28.18 -13.46 -10.90
N ASP A 55 28.97 -14.41 -11.36
CA ASP A 55 30.03 -15.02 -10.57
C ASP A 55 31.32 -14.22 -10.74
N VAL A 56 31.65 -13.44 -9.72
CA VAL A 56 32.74 -12.45 -9.77
C VAL A 56 33.96 -12.97 -9.03
N ARG A 57 35.10 -12.97 -9.73
CA ARG A 57 36.43 -13.14 -9.14
C ARG A 57 37.16 -11.81 -9.11
N ALA A 58 37.02 -11.09 -8.01
CA ALA A 58 37.70 -9.82 -7.79
C ALA A 58 39.17 -10.04 -7.43
N LEU A 59 40.06 -9.31 -8.09
CA LEU A 59 41.48 -9.27 -7.87
C LEU A 59 41.86 -7.87 -7.37
N LEU A 60 42.39 -7.82 -6.16
CA LEU A 60 42.87 -6.60 -5.50
C LEU A 60 44.39 -6.66 -5.53
N ILE A 61 45.03 -5.66 -6.15
CA ILE A 61 46.47 -5.64 -6.40
C ILE A 61 47.04 -4.37 -5.78
N GLY A 62 48.07 -4.52 -4.95
CA GLY A 62 48.76 -3.38 -4.34
C GLY A 62 49.11 -3.64 -2.87
N ASP A 63 49.80 -2.68 -2.27
CA ASP A 63 50.22 -2.76 -0.87
C ASP A 63 49.04 -2.69 0.11
N ASP A 64 47.91 -2.13 -0.32
CA ASP A 64 46.66 -2.01 0.43
C ASP A 64 45.62 -3.08 0.07
N ALA A 65 45.96 -4.09 -0.74
CA ALA A 65 45.02 -5.11 -1.22
C ALA A 65 44.25 -5.80 -0.08
N THR A 66 44.91 -6.05 1.06
CA THR A 66 44.27 -6.63 2.26
C THR A 66 43.25 -5.66 2.89
N ALA A 67 43.53 -4.36 2.89
CA ALA A 67 42.62 -3.35 3.40
C ALA A 67 41.40 -3.16 2.47
N GLN A 68 41.64 -3.18 1.15
CA GLN A 68 40.57 -3.16 0.14
C GLN A 68 39.69 -4.41 0.23
N ALA A 69 40.26 -5.60 0.46
CA ALA A 69 39.48 -6.84 0.62
C ALA A 69 38.52 -6.77 1.82
N ARG A 70 38.98 -6.17 2.93
CA ARG A 70 38.13 -5.88 4.09
C ARG A 70 37.07 -4.82 3.79
N ALA A 71 37.37 -3.85 2.93
CA ALA A 71 36.39 -2.86 2.51
C ALA A 71 35.26 -3.50 1.67
N VAL A 72 35.60 -4.40 0.74
CA VAL A 72 34.62 -5.21 0.00
C VAL A 72 33.76 -6.04 0.95
N ALA A 73 34.36 -6.72 1.94
CA ALA A 73 33.60 -7.48 2.94
C ALA A 73 32.62 -6.58 3.72
N ARG A 74 33.04 -5.38 4.12
CA ARG A 74 32.17 -4.41 4.82
C ARG A 74 31.02 -3.87 3.96
N VAL A 75 31.14 -3.88 2.64
CA VAL A 75 30.01 -3.56 1.75
C VAL A 75 28.94 -4.64 1.91
N PHE A 76 29.34 -5.91 1.90
CA PHE A 76 28.42 -7.04 2.07
C PHE A 76 27.83 -7.20 3.48
N ASP A 77 28.46 -6.64 4.51
CA ASP A 77 27.91 -6.60 5.88
C ASP A 77 26.74 -5.61 6.04
N LYS A 78 26.62 -4.61 5.15
CA LYS A 78 25.51 -3.66 5.14
C LYS A 78 24.31 -4.28 4.40
N PRO A 79 23.06 -3.94 4.71
CA PRO A 79 21.94 -4.35 3.87
C PRO A 79 22.08 -3.74 2.45
N GLY A 80 21.87 -4.56 1.41
CA GLY A 80 21.82 -4.12 0.00
C GLY A 80 20.50 -3.43 -0.36
N PRO A 81 20.30 -3.02 -1.64
CA PRO A 81 21.14 -3.29 -2.81
C PRO A 81 22.40 -2.41 -2.90
N TYR A 82 23.42 -2.91 -3.60
CA TYR A 82 24.70 -2.24 -3.82
C TYR A 82 24.86 -1.87 -5.30
N ASP A 83 25.56 -0.76 -5.56
CA ASP A 83 25.99 -0.42 -6.91
C ASP A 83 27.20 -1.27 -7.30
N TYR A 84 27.00 -2.13 -8.30
CA TYR A 84 28.06 -2.85 -8.98
C TYR A 84 28.28 -2.22 -10.36
N VAL A 85 29.47 -1.66 -10.57
CA VAL A 85 29.84 -1.03 -11.84
C VAL A 85 30.90 -1.89 -12.51
N HIS A 86 30.54 -2.49 -13.64
CA HIS A 86 31.46 -3.21 -14.51
C HIS A 86 31.61 -2.46 -15.83
N ARG A 87 32.83 -2.35 -16.37
CA ARG A 87 33.09 -1.57 -17.59
C ARG A 87 32.23 -2.00 -18.78
N ILE A 88 31.96 -3.31 -18.93
CA ILE A 88 31.16 -3.85 -20.03
C ILE A 88 29.66 -3.83 -19.71
N TYR A 89 29.27 -4.17 -18.48
CA TYR A 89 27.85 -4.34 -18.13
C TYR A 89 27.16 -3.05 -17.69
N GLY A 90 27.94 -1.98 -17.48
CA GLY A 90 27.50 -0.72 -16.91
C GLY A 90 27.22 -0.82 -15.40
N PRO A 91 26.57 0.20 -14.83
CA PRO A 91 26.09 0.17 -13.45
C PRO A 91 24.89 -0.78 -13.32
N ARG A 92 24.92 -1.63 -12.30
CA ARG A 92 23.87 -2.60 -11.93
C ARG A 92 23.60 -2.52 -10.44
N GLN A 93 22.32 -2.54 -10.07
CA GLN A 93 21.89 -2.73 -8.70
C GLN A 93 21.90 -4.22 -8.38
N VAL A 94 22.68 -4.63 -7.38
CA VAL A 94 22.88 -6.04 -7.06
C VAL A 94 22.77 -6.33 -5.57
N VAL A 95 22.46 -7.58 -5.24
CA VAL A 95 22.59 -8.13 -3.89
C VAL A 95 23.47 -9.37 -3.91
N LEU A 96 24.02 -9.75 -2.76
CA LEU A 96 24.75 -11.00 -2.63
C LEU A 96 23.78 -12.17 -2.87
N ALA A 97 24.18 -13.14 -3.69
CA ALA A 97 23.33 -14.29 -4.00
C ALA A 97 23.00 -15.10 -2.73
N PRO A 98 21.77 -15.65 -2.59
CA PRO A 98 21.40 -16.47 -1.44
C PRO A 98 22.38 -17.61 -1.20
N GLY A 99 22.91 -17.72 0.02
CA GLY A 99 23.89 -18.75 0.39
C GLY A 99 25.32 -18.49 -0.10
N SER A 100 25.58 -17.43 -0.86
CA SER A 100 26.94 -17.03 -1.23
C SER A 100 27.70 -16.55 0.01
N ARG A 101 28.94 -17.01 0.14
CA ARG A 101 29.87 -16.58 1.18
C ARG A 101 31.12 -16.05 0.47
N PRO A 102 31.38 -14.73 0.49
CA PRO A 102 32.56 -14.18 -0.14
C PRO A 102 33.81 -14.89 0.37
N ARG A 103 34.53 -15.57 -0.53
CA ARG A 103 35.74 -16.31 -0.18
C ARG A 103 36.94 -15.42 -0.46
N ILE A 104 37.60 -14.96 0.59
CA ILE A 104 38.86 -14.23 0.49
C ILE A 104 39.99 -15.26 0.47
N THR A 105 40.75 -15.28 -0.62
CA THR A 105 41.96 -16.09 -0.76
C THR A 105 43.14 -15.15 -0.96
N VAL A 106 44.03 -15.13 0.02
CA VAL A 106 45.27 -14.36 -0.01
C VAL A 106 46.34 -15.21 -0.68
N ALA A 107 46.78 -14.83 -1.87
CA ALA A 107 47.92 -15.44 -2.51
C ALA A 107 49.17 -14.62 -2.17
N GLU A 108 50.03 -15.14 -1.29
CA GLU A 108 51.37 -14.59 -1.08
C GLU A 108 52.25 -14.94 -2.28
N ASN A 109 52.02 -14.24 -3.39
CA ASN A 109 52.91 -14.28 -4.54
C ASN A 109 53.56 -12.90 -4.72
N ARG A 110 54.61 -12.81 -5.56
CA ARG A 110 55.42 -11.59 -5.79
C ARG A 110 54.65 -10.30 -6.15
N LEU A 111 53.34 -10.38 -6.39
CA LEU A 111 52.45 -9.29 -6.80
C LEU A 111 51.56 -8.74 -5.66
N ARG A 112 51.65 -9.25 -4.42
CA ARG A 112 50.80 -8.82 -3.27
C ARG A 112 49.32 -8.71 -3.65
N ALA A 113 48.78 -9.77 -4.26
CA ALA A 113 47.40 -9.78 -4.75
C ALA A 113 46.49 -10.58 -3.83
N VAL A 114 45.30 -10.03 -3.55
CA VAL A 114 44.23 -10.70 -2.81
C VAL A 114 43.09 -10.98 -3.78
N SER A 115 42.63 -12.23 -3.83
CA SER A 115 41.45 -12.60 -4.62
C SER A 115 40.23 -12.76 -3.71
N VAL A 116 39.10 -12.23 -4.14
CA VAL A 116 37.80 -12.36 -3.46
C VAL A 116 36.79 -12.87 -4.46
N THR A 117 36.21 -14.04 -4.20
CA THR A 117 35.17 -14.62 -5.06
C THR A 117 33.82 -14.53 -4.40
N PHE A 118 32.82 -14.03 -5.13
CA PHE A 118 31.44 -13.89 -4.67
C PHE A 118 30.46 -13.93 -5.85
N SER A 119 29.19 -14.22 -5.57
CA SER A 119 28.13 -14.28 -6.58
C SER A 119 27.13 -13.17 -6.30
N LEU A 120 26.78 -12.40 -7.33
CA LEU A 120 25.83 -11.29 -7.26
C LEU A 120 24.56 -11.60 -8.05
N VAL A 121 23.42 -11.15 -7.55
CA VAL A 121 22.13 -11.22 -8.27
C VAL A 121 21.67 -9.82 -8.62
N GLU A 122 21.30 -9.59 -9.88
CA GLU A 122 20.72 -8.31 -10.30
C GLU A 122 19.33 -8.07 -9.70
N VAL A 123 19.15 -6.90 -9.09
CA VAL A 123 17.86 -6.41 -8.62
C VAL A 123 17.24 -5.54 -9.72
N LYS A 124 16.30 -6.12 -10.48
CA LYS A 124 15.55 -5.38 -11.53
C LYS A 124 14.36 -4.62 -10.95
N THR A 125 13.76 -5.14 -9.89
CA THR A 125 12.70 -4.50 -9.10
C THR A 125 12.73 -5.10 -7.71
N GLN A 126 12.74 -4.29 -6.66
CA GLN A 126 12.54 -4.77 -5.30
C GLN A 126 11.04 -5.04 -5.11
N ALA A 127 10.54 -6.10 -5.71
CA ALA A 127 9.24 -6.62 -5.36
C ALA A 127 9.43 -7.35 -4.02
N SER A 128 9.21 -6.64 -2.91
CA SER A 128 8.87 -7.34 -1.68
C SER A 128 7.67 -8.22 -2.02
N ILE A 129 7.83 -9.54 -1.90
CA ILE A 129 6.70 -10.46 -1.79
C ILE A 129 6.12 -10.19 -0.40
N THR A 130 5.49 -9.04 -0.25
CA THR A 130 4.64 -8.78 0.90
C THR A 130 3.32 -9.43 0.55
N VAL A 131 2.94 -10.43 1.33
CA VAL A 131 1.69 -11.17 1.14
C VAL A 131 0.56 -10.30 1.68
N ALA A 132 -0.59 -10.27 1.01
CA ALA A 132 -1.75 -9.42 1.34
C ALA A 132 -2.13 -9.33 2.82
N PRO A 133 -2.05 -10.40 3.64
CA PRO A 133 -2.33 -10.31 5.07
C PRO A 133 -1.35 -9.39 5.83
N ALA A 134 -0.09 -9.30 5.40
CA ALA A 134 0.91 -8.44 6.03
C ALA A 134 0.67 -6.95 5.73
N LEU A 135 0.18 -6.63 4.53
CA LEU A 135 -0.19 -5.25 4.16
C LEU A 135 -1.50 -4.83 4.84
N ALA A 136 -2.50 -5.72 4.90
CA ALA A 136 -3.72 -5.52 5.68
C ALA A 136 -3.41 -5.22 7.16
N GLY A 137 -2.53 -6.00 7.79
CA GLY A 137 -2.07 -5.75 9.16
C GLY A 137 -1.34 -4.42 9.32
N LYS A 138 -0.51 -4.04 8.35
CA LYS A 138 0.22 -2.77 8.36
C LYS A 138 -0.72 -1.56 8.28
N VAL A 139 -1.77 -1.62 7.46
CA VAL A 139 -2.79 -0.57 7.36
C VAL A 139 -3.47 -0.36 8.72
N LYS A 140 -3.89 -1.44 9.40
CA LYS A 140 -4.51 -1.34 10.73
C LYS A 140 -3.58 -0.69 11.77
N VAL A 141 -2.31 -1.10 11.80
CA VAL A 141 -1.33 -0.55 12.74
C VAL A 141 -1.08 0.94 12.49
N THR A 142 -0.94 1.34 11.24
CA THR A 142 -0.69 2.75 10.88
C THR A 142 -1.93 3.63 11.07
N ALA A 143 -3.14 3.11 10.81
CA ALA A 143 -4.39 3.78 11.16
C ALA A 143 -4.52 4.03 12.67
N SER A 144 -4.17 3.03 13.50
CA SER A 144 -4.15 3.21 14.96
C SER A 144 -3.06 4.17 15.45
N ALA A 145 -1.93 4.23 14.76
CA ALA A 145 -0.88 5.21 15.07
C ALA A 145 -1.33 6.65 14.73
N LEU A 146 -2.06 6.81 13.63
CA LEU A 146 -2.63 8.09 13.21
C LEU A 146 -3.63 8.66 14.22
N SER A 147 -4.59 7.86 14.68
CA SER A 147 -5.55 8.32 15.68
C SER A 147 -4.88 8.73 16.99
N LEU A 148 -3.89 7.95 17.44
CA LEU A 148 -3.10 8.28 18.63
C LEU A 148 -2.31 9.59 18.42
N ALA A 149 -1.76 9.81 17.23
CA ALA A 149 -1.07 11.05 16.89
C ALA A 149 -2.03 12.25 16.85
N ALA A 150 -3.27 12.07 16.39
CA ALA A 150 -4.29 13.12 16.39
C ALA A 150 -4.67 13.51 17.82
N ILE A 151 -4.90 12.53 18.69
CA ILE A 151 -5.18 12.74 20.12
C ILE A 151 -3.98 13.39 20.80
N ALA A 152 -2.76 12.94 20.53
CA ALA A 152 -1.55 13.51 21.10
C ALA A 152 -1.32 14.97 20.64
N ASN A 153 -1.63 15.28 19.38
CA ASN A 153 -1.56 16.63 18.84
C ASN A 153 -2.55 17.56 19.55
N TYR A 154 -3.80 17.11 19.76
CA TYR A 154 -4.78 17.85 20.54
C TYR A 154 -4.34 17.97 22.01
N ALA A 155 -3.86 16.88 22.63
CA ALA A 155 -3.45 16.87 24.03
C ALA A 155 -2.27 17.80 24.34
N LYS A 156 -1.38 18.05 23.37
CA LYS A 156 -0.29 19.03 23.52
C LYS A 156 -0.82 20.47 23.62
N LYS A 157 -1.97 20.76 23.02
CA LYS A 157 -2.60 22.09 23.02
C LYS A 157 -3.63 22.22 24.15
N ALA A 158 -4.36 21.15 24.43
CA ALA A 158 -5.25 21.03 25.58
C ALA A 158 -4.46 21.02 26.90
N SER A 159 -4.40 22.19 27.54
CA SER A 159 -3.66 22.44 28.79
C SER A 159 -4.03 21.56 30.01
N LYS A 160 -5.11 20.76 29.95
CA LYS A 160 -5.59 19.90 31.05
C LYS A 160 -6.14 18.58 30.52
N LEU A 161 -5.87 17.50 31.25
CA LEU A 161 -6.35 16.15 30.90
C LEU A 161 -7.89 16.07 30.75
N GLY A 162 -8.65 16.77 31.60
CA GLY A 162 -10.11 16.85 31.45
C GLY A 162 -10.57 17.50 30.13
N LYS A 163 -9.82 18.47 29.61
CA LYS A 163 -10.08 19.07 28.29
C LYS A 163 -9.73 18.11 27.13
N VAL A 164 -8.74 17.24 27.34
CA VAL A 164 -8.40 16.18 26.37
C VAL A 164 -9.60 15.26 26.20
N PHE A 165 -10.14 14.75 27.30
CA PHE A 165 -11.31 13.88 27.28
C PHE A 165 -12.54 14.56 26.66
N SER A 166 -12.91 15.76 27.14
CA SER A 166 -14.08 16.46 26.60
C SER A 166 -13.91 16.84 25.13
N GLY A 167 -12.68 17.12 24.68
CA GLY A 167 -12.40 17.40 23.27
C GLY A 167 -12.46 16.17 22.37
N VAL A 168 -11.98 15.01 22.85
CA VAL A 168 -12.16 13.73 22.15
C VAL A 168 -13.64 13.39 22.02
N VAL A 169 -14.44 13.58 23.08
CA VAL A 169 -15.89 13.39 23.02
C VAL A 169 -16.54 14.35 22.04
N ALA A 170 -16.18 15.63 22.08
CA ALA A 170 -16.70 16.63 21.15
C ALA A 170 -16.36 16.30 19.69
N ALA A 171 -15.14 15.83 19.43
CA ALA A 171 -14.69 15.41 18.09
C ALA A 171 -15.50 14.20 17.59
N ILE A 172 -15.73 13.20 18.45
CA ILE A 172 -16.52 12.00 18.11
C ILE A 172 -17.98 12.36 17.84
N ASN A 173 -18.62 13.15 18.70
CA ASN A 173 -20.01 13.56 18.50
C ASN A 173 -20.18 14.40 17.22
N LYS A 174 -19.19 15.26 16.92
CA LYS A 174 -19.17 16.04 15.65
C LYS A 174 -19.06 15.11 14.44
N LEU A 175 -18.16 14.14 14.49
CA LEU A 175 -18.01 13.13 13.43
C LEU A 175 -19.31 12.32 13.25
N ALA A 176 -19.86 11.79 14.33
CA ALA A 176 -21.10 11.01 14.32
C ALA A 176 -22.29 11.82 13.76
N GLY A 177 -22.40 13.10 14.13
CA GLY A 177 -23.43 14.00 13.59
C GLY A 177 -23.34 14.19 12.07
N LYS A 178 -22.12 14.35 11.53
CA LYS A 178 -21.87 14.47 10.09
C LYS A 178 -22.11 13.16 9.34
N ILE A 179 -21.65 12.05 9.88
CA ILE A 179 -21.91 10.72 9.33
C ILE A 179 -23.43 10.46 9.24
N ARG A 180 -24.21 10.85 10.25
CA ARG A 180 -25.68 10.79 10.18
C ARG A 180 -26.26 11.70 9.10
N ALA A 181 -25.67 12.87 8.85
CA ALA A 181 -26.10 13.77 7.78
C ALA A 181 -25.83 13.17 6.39
N VAL A 182 -24.64 12.60 6.18
CA VAL A 182 -24.27 11.89 4.95
C VAL A 182 -25.20 10.70 4.74
N LYS A 183 -25.43 9.87 5.76
CA LYS A 183 -26.40 8.77 5.73
C LYS A 183 -27.78 9.24 5.26
N ARG A 184 -28.33 10.31 5.85
CA ARG A 184 -29.64 10.85 5.44
C ARG A 184 -29.67 11.31 3.99
N LYS A 185 -28.58 11.90 3.50
CA LYS A 185 -28.48 12.49 2.16
C LYS A 185 -28.20 11.43 1.07
N ALA A 186 -27.36 10.44 1.37
CA ALA A 186 -26.85 9.47 0.40
C ALA A 186 -27.57 8.11 0.43
N LEU A 187 -28.06 7.68 1.61
CA LEU A 187 -28.50 6.29 1.84
C LEU A 187 -29.98 6.16 2.27
N GLY A 188 -30.71 7.28 2.38
CA GLY A 188 -32.10 7.33 2.87
C GLY A 188 -33.12 6.33 2.26
N PRO A 189 -32.99 5.85 1.00
CA PRO A 189 -33.90 4.84 0.45
C PRO A 189 -33.53 3.36 0.73
N LEU A 190 -32.36 3.05 1.27
CA LEU A 190 -31.87 1.66 1.42
C LEU A 190 -32.14 1.14 2.84
N ALA A 191 -32.74 -0.05 2.96
CA ALA A 191 -33.14 -0.66 4.24
C ALA A 191 -32.01 -1.35 5.03
N VAL A 192 -30.74 -1.04 4.75
CA VAL A 192 -29.53 -1.65 5.34
C VAL A 192 -28.90 -0.69 6.38
N VAL A 193 -29.74 -0.07 7.20
CA VAL A 193 -29.41 1.23 7.81
C VAL A 193 -29.64 1.29 9.34
N ASP A 194 -30.28 0.29 9.93
CA ASP A 194 -30.50 0.20 11.39
C ASP A 194 -29.18 -0.11 12.14
N ASP A 195 -28.32 -0.95 11.56
CA ASP A 195 -27.03 -1.34 12.15
C ASP A 195 -26.05 -0.15 12.26
N LEU A 196 -26.17 0.81 11.34
CA LEU A 196 -25.34 2.01 11.33
C LEU A 196 -25.72 3.00 12.44
N ASP A 197 -27.01 3.16 12.76
CA ASP A 197 -27.41 3.99 13.91
C ASP A 197 -26.96 3.33 15.22
N ALA A 198 -27.06 2.00 15.32
CA ALA A 198 -26.56 1.28 16.49
C ALA A 198 -25.05 1.43 16.67
N ALA A 199 -24.27 1.38 15.58
CA ALA A 199 -22.81 1.59 15.63
C ALA A 199 -22.45 3.04 16.06
N LEU A 200 -23.19 4.04 15.58
CA LEU A 200 -23.02 5.43 15.99
C LEU A 200 -23.35 5.64 17.47
N ASP A 201 -24.43 5.05 17.94
CA ASP A 201 -24.86 5.15 19.34
C ASP A 201 -23.85 4.43 20.27
N ASN A 202 -23.27 3.30 19.85
CA ASN A 202 -22.19 2.62 20.58
C ASN A 202 -20.91 3.47 20.65
N LEU A 203 -20.55 4.15 19.56
CA LEU A 203 -19.38 5.04 19.51
C LEU A 203 -19.57 6.26 20.43
N GLU A 204 -20.75 6.87 20.42
CA GLU A 204 -21.09 7.98 21.33
C GLU A 204 -21.12 7.53 22.79
N ALA A 205 -21.67 6.35 23.08
CA ALA A 205 -21.65 5.77 24.43
C ALA A 205 -20.23 5.48 24.92
N ALA A 206 -19.34 4.98 24.04
CA ALA A 206 -17.92 4.78 24.37
C ALA A 206 -17.19 6.11 24.64
N ALA A 207 -17.57 7.17 23.94
CA ALA A 207 -17.07 8.52 24.18
C ALA A 207 -17.60 9.09 25.52
N GLU A 208 -18.86 8.91 25.85
CA GLU A 208 -19.42 9.35 27.14
C GLU A 208 -18.79 8.61 28.34
N GLU A 209 -18.49 7.31 28.20
CA GLU A 209 -17.80 6.52 29.21
C GLU A 209 -16.38 7.06 29.49
N LEU A 210 -15.69 7.55 28.45
CA LEU A 210 -14.38 8.21 28.54
C LEU A 210 -14.44 9.47 29.43
N ALA A 211 -15.54 10.23 29.38
CA ALA A 211 -15.74 11.39 30.25
C ALA A 211 -16.03 11.00 31.71
N GLY A 212 -16.54 9.78 31.94
CA GLY A 212 -16.92 9.26 33.25
C GLY A 212 -15.79 8.57 34.04
N VAL A 213 -14.81 7.96 33.36
CA VAL A 213 -13.76 7.15 34.01
C VAL A 213 -12.35 7.45 33.47
N PRO A 214 -11.57 8.33 34.12
CA PRO A 214 -10.24 8.76 33.64
C PRO A 214 -9.10 7.78 33.93
N GLU A 215 -9.33 6.67 34.65
CA GLU A 215 -8.25 5.81 35.18
C GLU A 215 -7.59 4.89 34.14
N ASP A 216 -8.20 4.66 32.97
CA ASP A 216 -7.65 3.76 31.94
C ASP A 216 -7.78 4.33 30.51
N LEU A 217 -7.13 5.48 30.30
CA LEU A 217 -7.07 6.19 29.02
C LEU A 217 -6.71 5.26 27.84
N GLY A 218 -5.80 4.30 28.04
CA GLY A 218 -5.39 3.37 26.99
C GLY A 218 -6.51 2.42 26.56
N ALA A 219 -7.25 1.86 27.51
CA ALA A 219 -8.38 0.97 27.22
C ALA A 219 -9.53 1.73 26.54
N ALA A 220 -9.83 2.94 27.02
CA ALA A 220 -10.91 3.75 26.48
C ALA A 220 -10.61 4.26 25.05
N LEU A 221 -9.36 4.66 24.77
CA LEU A 221 -8.92 5.01 23.42
C LEU A 221 -8.96 3.80 22.46
N ASN A 222 -8.55 2.62 22.90
CA ASN A 222 -8.68 1.41 22.10
C ASN A 222 -10.15 1.04 21.79
N LYS A 223 -11.07 1.27 22.74
CA LYS A 223 -12.50 1.06 22.54
C LYS A 223 -13.06 2.03 21.50
N ILE A 224 -12.77 3.33 21.62
CA ILE A 224 -13.15 4.33 20.61
C ILE A 224 -12.61 3.96 19.22
N MET A 225 -11.37 3.48 19.14
CA MET A 225 -10.79 3.02 17.88
C MET A 225 -11.52 1.81 17.29
N ALA A 226 -11.87 0.84 18.13
CA ALA A 226 -12.61 -0.34 17.70
C ALA A 226 -14.03 0.00 17.23
N GLU A 227 -14.71 0.93 17.92
CA GLU A 227 -16.05 1.39 17.54
C GLU A 227 -16.01 2.24 16.27
N MET A 228 -15.02 3.14 16.13
CA MET A 228 -14.85 3.95 14.92
C MET A 228 -14.51 3.09 13.70
N PHE A 229 -13.70 2.05 13.89
CA PHE A 229 -13.40 1.07 12.86
C PHE A 229 -14.64 0.24 12.49
N SER A 230 -15.37 -0.25 13.49
CA SER A 230 -16.63 -0.99 13.28
C SER A 230 -17.67 -0.14 12.56
N LEU A 231 -17.79 1.14 12.92
CA LEU A 231 -18.66 2.11 12.26
C LEU A 231 -18.34 2.27 10.76
N MET A 232 -17.05 2.40 10.44
CA MET A 232 -16.61 2.55 9.05
C MET A 232 -16.77 1.24 8.26
N LEU A 233 -16.62 0.09 8.90
CA LEU A 233 -16.95 -1.21 8.28
C LEU A 233 -18.44 -1.36 8.01
N GLU A 234 -19.30 -0.90 8.93
CA GLU A 234 -20.75 -0.97 8.77
C GLU A 234 -21.23 -0.11 7.59
N PHE A 235 -20.57 1.03 7.35
CA PHE A 235 -20.79 1.85 6.15
C PHE A 235 -20.52 1.09 4.83
N VAL A 236 -19.57 0.16 4.86
CA VAL A 236 -19.19 -0.66 3.71
C VAL A 236 -20.04 -1.93 3.61
N GLY A 237 -20.55 -2.45 4.74
CA GLY A 237 -21.37 -3.66 4.84
C GLY A 237 -20.55 -4.96 4.91
N PRO A 238 -21.22 -6.12 5.02
CA PRO A 238 -20.56 -7.40 5.29
C PRO A 238 -19.60 -7.83 4.16
N THR A 239 -18.41 -8.29 4.56
CA THR A 239 -17.27 -8.63 3.69
C THR A 239 -17.43 -9.91 2.86
N THR A 240 -18.56 -10.59 2.97
CA THR A 240 -18.79 -11.94 2.42
C THR A 240 -19.40 -11.97 1.03
N GLU A 241 -19.88 -10.84 0.52
CA GLU A 241 -20.32 -10.73 -0.87
C GLU A 241 -19.17 -10.17 -1.69
N ALA A 242 -18.73 -10.92 -2.72
CA ALA A 242 -17.73 -10.43 -3.66
C ALA A 242 -18.19 -9.06 -4.18
N PHE A 243 -17.47 -8.00 -3.81
CA PHE A 243 -17.80 -6.61 -4.10
C PHE A 243 -17.61 -6.32 -5.60
N GLU A 244 -18.46 -6.86 -6.46
CA GLU A 244 -18.54 -6.47 -7.86
C GLU A 244 -19.71 -5.51 -8.07
N GLY A 245 -19.42 -4.27 -8.50
CA GLY A 245 -20.40 -3.34 -9.07
C GLY A 245 -20.65 -2.02 -8.34
N GLU A 246 -21.61 -1.26 -8.88
CA GLU A 246 -21.99 0.15 -8.58
C GLU A 246 -22.37 0.42 -7.11
N ALA A 247 -22.71 -0.62 -6.34
CA ALA A 247 -23.04 -0.50 -4.91
C ALA A 247 -21.81 -0.44 -4.00
N ALA A 248 -20.68 -1.03 -4.42
CA ALA A 248 -19.42 -0.99 -3.67
C ALA A 248 -18.75 0.38 -3.79
N THR A 249 -18.73 0.92 -5.01
CA THR A 249 -18.34 2.30 -5.32
C THR A 249 -19.15 3.29 -4.50
N ALA A 250 -20.49 3.19 -4.50
CA ALA A 250 -21.35 4.11 -3.76
C ALA A 250 -21.08 4.13 -2.24
N LYS A 251 -20.68 3.00 -1.65
CA LYS A 251 -20.38 2.90 -0.21
C LYS A 251 -19.00 3.44 0.16
N ILE A 252 -17.98 3.14 -0.66
CA ILE A 252 -16.63 3.71 -0.50
C ILE A 252 -16.70 5.23 -0.74
N GLU A 253 -17.43 5.66 -1.78
CA GLU A 253 -17.74 7.07 -2.04
C GLU A 253 -18.46 7.72 -0.87
N ALA A 254 -19.45 7.06 -0.24
CA ALA A 254 -20.15 7.60 0.92
C ALA A 254 -19.23 7.72 2.15
N ALA A 255 -18.36 6.74 2.39
CA ALA A 255 -17.38 6.77 3.48
C ALA A 255 -16.35 7.89 3.27
N LEU A 256 -15.86 8.08 2.04
CA LEU A 256 -14.95 9.16 1.67
C LEU A 256 -15.65 10.53 1.71
N ALA A 257 -16.89 10.62 1.21
CA ALA A 257 -17.71 11.82 1.28
C ALA A 257 -17.96 12.26 2.73
N ALA A 258 -18.08 11.33 3.68
CA ALA A 258 -18.18 11.68 5.08
C ALA A 258 -16.90 12.33 5.64
N VAL A 259 -15.71 11.93 5.15
CA VAL A 259 -14.45 12.58 5.52
C VAL A 259 -14.33 13.96 4.88
N PHE A 260 -14.72 14.12 3.62
CA PHE A 260 -14.76 15.43 2.95
C PHE A 260 -15.78 16.37 3.60
N ASP A 261 -16.97 15.89 3.94
CA ASP A 261 -17.99 16.67 4.64
C ASP A 261 -17.51 17.05 6.05
N VAL A 262 -16.65 16.24 6.69
CA VAL A 262 -15.95 16.62 7.94
C VAL A 262 -15.00 17.80 7.72
N ALA A 263 -14.32 17.86 6.57
CA ALA A 263 -13.38 18.93 6.23
C ALA A 263 -14.04 20.25 5.77
N ASP A 264 -15.23 20.20 5.16
CA ASP A 264 -15.94 21.36 4.58
C ASP A 264 -16.83 22.10 5.62
N ILE A 265 -16.27 22.42 6.79
CA ILE A 265 -16.99 23.12 7.86
C ILE A 265 -17.10 24.62 7.53
N GLU A 266 -18.30 25.10 7.22
CA GLU A 266 -18.66 26.48 7.55
C GLU A 266 -18.96 26.57 9.06
N LEU A 267 -18.30 27.51 9.75
CA LEU A 267 -18.60 27.87 11.14
C LEU A 267 -20.11 28.07 11.27
N VAL A 268 -20.78 27.24 12.08
CA VAL A 268 -22.17 27.49 12.43
C VAL A 268 -22.25 28.88 13.07
N ASP A 269 -23.10 29.72 12.49
CA ASP A 269 -23.41 31.08 12.94
C ASP A 269 -23.53 31.15 14.48
N PRO A 270 -22.81 32.06 15.15
CA PRO A 270 -22.95 32.24 16.58
C PRO A 270 -24.37 32.73 16.87
N LEU A 271 -25.09 32.02 17.74
CA LEU A 271 -26.32 32.55 18.35
C LEU A 271 -26.01 33.93 18.95
N PRO A 272 -26.83 34.95 18.70
CA PRO A 272 -26.50 36.32 19.05
C PRO A 272 -26.58 36.50 20.57
N PHE A 273 -25.42 36.51 21.22
CA PHE A 273 -25.27 37.05 22.58
C PHE A 273 -24.18 38.11 22.58
N PRO A 274 -24.35 39.19 23.37
CA PRO A 274 -23.52 40.37 23.28
C PRO A 274 -22.09 40.06 23.79
N GLU A 275 -21.12 40.55 23.02
CA GLU A 275 -19.67 40.33 23.12
C GLU A 275 -19.12 40.30 24.55
N ALA A 276 -18.40 39.22 24.86
CA ALA A 276 -17.48 39.13 25.98
C ALA A 276 -16.10 38.66 25.46
N PRO A 277 -14.97 38.95 26.15
CA PRO A 277 -13.61 38.76 25.63
C PRO A 277 -13.15 37.29 25.46
N HIS A 278 -14.07 36.34 25.28
CA HIS A 278 -13.84 34.90 25.35
C HIS A 278 -13.86 34.18 23.99
N ASP A 279 -14.16 34.90 22.90
CA ASP A 279 -14.45 34.29 21.60
C ASP A 279 -13.21 33.71 20.90
N ALA A 280 -12.01 34.28 21.14
CA ALA A 280 -10.77 33.79 20.53
C ALA A 280 -10.29 32.46 21.15
N ASP A 281 -10.45 32.28 22.47
CA ASP A 281 -10.08 31.03 23.15
C ASP A 281 -11.05 29.89 22.81
N LEU A 282 -12.35 30.21 22.64
CA LEU A 282 -13.36 29.23 22.22
C LEU A 282 -13.22 28.85 20.74
N ALA A 283 -12.90 29.80 19.86
CA ALA A 283 -12.62 29.51 18.45
C ALA A 283 -11.30 28.72 18.25
N ALA A 284 -10.27 28.99 19.06
CA ALA A 284 -9.03 28.22 19.06
C ALA A 284 -9.26 26.78 19.56
N ASP A 285 -10.00 26.59 20.66
CA ASP A 285 -10.40 25.26 21.15
C ASP A 285 -11.24 24.51 20.08
N GLN A 286 -12.07 25.21 19.27
CA GLN A 286 -12.86 24.59 18.19
C GLN A 286 -12.03 24.12 17.00
N GLY A 287 -11.07 24.92 16.50
CA GLY A 287 -10.20 24.52 15.39
C GLY A 287 -9.34 23.32 15.73
N GLU A 288 -8.90 23.19 16.99
CA GLU A 288 -8.14 22.03 17.45
C GLU A 288 -8.99 20.76 17.56
N ILE A 289 -10.25 20.89 17.98
CA ILE A 289 -11.22 19.79 17.98
C ILE A 289 -11.54 19.35 16.54
N GLU A 290 -11.50 20.27 15.57
CA GLU A 290 -11.67 19.95 14.16
C GLU A 290 -10.51 19.14 13.60
N THR A 291 -9.27 19.56 13.85
CA THR A 291 -8.09 18.77 13.47
C THR A 291 -8.13 17.37 14.11
N LEU A 292 -8.59 17.28 15.37
CA LEU A 292 -8.77 16.00 16.05
C LEU A 292 -9.84 15.12 15.37
N ALA A 293 -11.01 15.69 15.08
CA ALA A 293 -12.09 14.97 14.41
C ALA A 293 -11.69 14.49 13.01
N LEU A 294 -10.97 15.32 12.27
CA LEU A 294 -10.44 14.98 10.95
C LEU A 294 -9.42 13.82 11.04
N GLY A 295 -8.46 13.90 11.96
CA GLY A 295 -7.48 12.83 12.16
C GLY A 295 -8.09 11.48 12.56
N LEU A 296 -9.14 11.51 13.39
CA LEU A 296 -9.91 10.31 13.74
C LEU A 296 -10.69 9.75 12.54
N ALA A 297 -11.42 10.60 11.81
CA ALA A 297 -12.15 10.20 10.61
C ALA A 297 -11.24 9.55 9.56
N LEU A 298 -10.06 10.15 9.33
CA LEU A 298 -9.05 9.70 8.39
C LEU A 298 -8.46 8.33 8.81
N ALA A 299 -8.19 8.14 10.10
CA ALA A 299 -7.78 6.84 10.65
C ALA A 299 -8.85 5.75 10.44
N GLY A 300 -10.12 6.06 10.69
CA GLY A 300 -11.23 5.15 10.46
C GLY A 300 -11.35 4.75 8.99
N CYS A 301 -11.29 5.74 8.09
CA CYS A 301 -11.34 5.53 6.64
C CYS A 301 -10.18 4.68 6.13
N PHE A 302 -8.95 4.98 6.55
CA PHE A 302 -7.79 4.19 6.16
C PHE A 302 -7.83 2.76 6.70
N GLY A 303 -8.38 2.56 7.90
CA GLY A 303 -8.62 1.23 8.47
C GLY A 303 -9.44 0.33 7.55
N VAL A 304 -10.46 0.86 6.86
CA VAL A 304 -11.33 0.10 5.93
C VAL A 304 -10.52 -0.59 4.85
N PHE A 305 -9.52 0.09 4.27
CA PHE A 305 -8.66 -0.48 3.22
C PHE A 305 -7.76 -1.62 3.74
N GLY A 306 -7.66 -1.80 5.06
CA GLY A 306 -7.04 -2.97 5.67
C GLY A 306 -7.88 -4.24 5.53
N GLU A 307 -9.22 -4.11 5.49
CA GLU A 307 -10.14 -5.25 5.40
C GLU A 307 -10.70 -5.43 3.99
N VAL A 308 -11.00 -4.31 3.31
CA VAL A 308 -11.68 -4.29 2.02
C VAL A 308 -10.70 -3.86 0.94
N ALA A 309 -10.40 -4.79 0.04
CA ALA A 309 -9.59 -4.51 -1.13
C ALA A 309 -10.47 -3.96 -2.26
N PRO A 310 -10.00 -3.00 -3.07
CA PRO A 310 -10.69 -2.62 -4.28
C PRO A 310 -10.77 -3.81 -5.24
N ALA A 311 -11.97 -4.03 -5.80
CA ALA A 311 -12.28 -5.18 -6.67
C ALA A 311 -12.24 -4.84 -8.17
N SER A 312 -11.98 -3.57 -8.53
CA SER A 312 -11.89 -3.12 -9.92
C SER A 312 -10.83 -2.04 -10.09
N SER A 313 -10.33 -1.86 -11.31
CA SER A 313 -9.38 -0.79 -11.66
C SER A 313 -9.97 0.61 -11.43
N ALA A 314 -11.23 0.83 -11.78
CA ALA A 314 -11.91 2.10 -11.53
C ALA A 314 -11.96 2.43 -10.02
N LEU A 315 -12.19 1.42 -9.17
CA LEU A 315 -12.14 1.58 -7.72
C LEU A 315 -10.74 1.84 -7.20
N VAL A 316 -9.71 1.24 -7.82
CA VAL A 316 -8.31 1.50 -7.49
C VAL A 316 -7.95 2.96 -7.74
N ASP A 317 -8.29 3.49 -8.91
CA ASP A 317 -7.96 4.87 -9.30
C ASP A 317 -8.68 5.86 -8.37
N TYR A 318 -9.99 5.69 -8.21
CA TYR A 318 -10.80 6.51 -7.31
C TYR A 318 -10.28 6.47 -5.86
N SER A 319 -9.98 5.27 -5.33
CA SER A 319 -9.48 5.13 -3.96
C SER A 319 -8.09 5.76 -3.79
N THR A 320 -7.24 5.68 -4.80
CA THR A 320 -5.88 6.24 -4.78
C THR A 320 -5.92 7.76 -4.74
N ASP A 321 -6.73 8.36 -5.60
CA ASP A 321 -6.90 9.81 -5.66
C ASP A 321 -7.54 10.33 -4.35
N ALA A 322 -8.61 9.68 -3.89
CA ALA A 322 -9.30 10.10 -2.67
C ALA A 322 -8.43 9.96 -1.41
N VAL A 323 -7.65 8.89 -1.28
CA VAL A 323 -6.68 8.72 -0.18
C VAL A 323 -5.61 9.81 -0.19
N GLY A 324 -5.17 10.24 -1.38
CA GLY A 324 -4.25 11.35 -1.55
C GLY A 324 -4.86 12.68 -1.09
N GLU A 325 -6.02 13.04 -1.66
CA GLU A 325 -6.73 14.29 -1.35
C GLU A 325 -7.07 14.42 0.14
N ILE A 326 -7.57 13.34 0.75
CA ILE A 326 -7.96 13.34 2.16
C ILE A 326 -6.74 13.46 3.08
N ALA A 327 -5.63 12.77 2.78
CA ALA A 327 -4.39 12.91 3.54
C ALA A 327 -3.83 14.34 3.45
N ASP A 328 -3.94 14.96 2.28
CA ASP A 328 -3.44 16.29 2.04
C ASP A 328 -4.14 17.36 2.90
N LEU A 329 -5.38 17.13 3.34
CA LEU A 329 -6.09 18.02 4.29
C LEU A 329 -5.32 18.23 5.61
N ILE A 330 -4.64 17.19 6.12
CA ILE A 330 -3.81 17.30 7.32
C ILE A 330 -2.37 17.68 6.96
N LEU A 331 -1.85 17.17 5.84
CA LEU A 331 -0.45 17.37 5.46
C LEU A 331 -0.15 18.81 5.01
N GLN A 332 -1.15 19.54 4.51
CA GLN A 332 -1.02 20.94 4.09
C GLN A 332 -1.21 21.95 5.24
N ASP A 333 -1.70 21.51 6.40
CA ASP A 333 -1.87 22.38 7.57
C ASP A 333 -0.54 22.58 8.31
N GLU A 334 0.03 23.78 8.19
CA GLU A 334 1.28 24.17 8.87
C GLU A 334 1.13 24.24 10.41
N GLY A 335 -0.11 24.29 10.92
CA GLY A 335 -0.44 24.32 12.35
C GLY A 335 -0.48 22.94 13.03
N VAL A 336 -0.24 21.87 12.26
CA VAL A 336 -0.22 20.48 12.74
C VAL A 336 1.17 20.09 13.26
N GLY A 337 1.22 19.41 14.40
CA GLY A 337 2.47 18.88 14.94
C GLY A 337 3.09 17.78 14.07
N ILE A 338 4.43 17.72 14.06
CA ILE A 338 5.23 16.78 13.24
C ILE A 338 4.77 15.33 13.41
N ASP A 339 4.42 14.90 14.62
CA ASP A 339 4.00 13.52 14.88
C ASP A 339 2.70 13.14 14.13
N LEU A 340 1.72 14.05 14.08
CA LEU A 340 0.48 13.85 13.32
C LEU A 340 0.73 13.89 11.82
N HIS A 341 1.63 14.77 11.37
CA HIS A 341 2.04 14.82 9.97
C HIS A 341 2.71 13.50 9.52
N VAL A 342 3.65 12.98 10.30
CA VAL A 342 4.32 11.70 10.03
C VAL A 342 3.34 10.54 10.06
N ALA A 343 2.47 10.46 11.08
CA ALA A 343 1.50 9.38 11.18
C ALA A 343 0.48 9.38 10.02
N THR A 344 0.08 10.57 9.54
CA THR A 344 -0.79 10.71 8.36
C THR A 344 -0.10 10.19 7.11
N ARG A 345 1.18 10.55 6.90
CA ARG A 345 1.98 10.06 5.78
C ARG A 345 2.16 8.55 5.83
N ASP A 346 2.52 7.99 6.98
CA ASP A 346 2.76 6.56 7.14
C ASP A 346 1.48 5.73 6.89
N ALA A 347 0.33 6.24 7.34
CA ALA A 347 -0.97 5.60 7.10
C ALA A 347 -1.38 5.68 5.63
N ARG A 348 -1.21 6.85 4.98
CA ARG A 348 -1.42 7.00 3.53
C ARG A 348 -0.54 6.03 2.74
N ASP A 349 0.76 5.98 3.03
CA ASP A 349 1.72 5.14 2.32
C ASP A 349 1.40 3.64 2.51
N ALA A 350 0.89 3.24 3.68
CA ALA A 350 0.43 1.88 3.93
C ALA A 350 -0.82 1.52 3.12
N VAL A 351 -1.81 2.42 3.04
CA VAL A 351 -3.02 2.22 2.24
C VAL A 351 -2.68 2.15 0.75
N LEU A 352 -1.85 3.06 0.24
CA LEU A 352 -1.43 3.04 -1.17
C LEU A 352 -0.65 1.78 -1.53
N ALA A 353 0.19 1.27 -0.63
CA ALA A 353 0.87 0.00 -0.83
C ALA A 353 -0.13 -1.18 -0.89
N ARG A 354 -1.17 -1.16 -0.07
CA ARG A 354 -2.23 -2.18 -0.05
C ARG A 354 -3.11 -2.14 -1.31
N ILE A 355 -3.45 -0.95 -1.78
CA ILE A 355 -4.18 -0.74 -3.05
C ILE A 355 -3.31 -1.20 -4.23
N SER A 356 -2.03 -0.83 -4.25
CA SER A 356 -1.09 -1.26 -5.30
C SER A 356 -0.95 -2.79 -5.36
N GLU A 357 -0.98 -3.46 -4.21
CA GLU A 357 -1.00 -4.92 -4.16
C GLU A 357 -2.32 -5.49 -4.67
N ALA A 358 -3.46 -4.93 -4.25
CA ALA A 358 -4.78 -5.34 -4.75
C ALA A 358 -4.82 -5.23 -6.28
N THR A 359 -4.29 -4.15 -6.84
CA THR A 359 -4.19 -3.90 -8.28
C THR A 359 -3.41 -4.99 -9.01
N ARG A 360 -2.32 -5.50 -8.43
CA ARG A 360 -1.55 -6.60 -9.02
C ARG A 360 -2.29 -7.94 -9.01
N ALA A 361 -3.24 -8.10 -8.10
CA ALA A 361 -4.06 -9.30 -7.99
C ALA A 361 -5.37 -9.20 -8.80
N LEU A 362 -5.73 -8.03 -9.30
CA LEU A 362 -6.90 -7.84 -10.15
C LEU A 362 -6.64 -8.45 -11.53
N PRO A 363 -7.57 -9.25 -12.06
CA PRO A 363 -7.40 -9.80 -13.39
C PRO A 363 -7.56 -8.69 -14.44
N ASN A 364 -6.76 -8.75 -15.50
CA ASN A 364 -6.72 -7.68 -16.50
C ASN A 364 -8.03 -7.62 -17.27
N VAL A 365 -8.81 -6.57 -17.06
CA VAL A 365 -10.05 -6.34 -17.81
C VAL A 365 -9.69 -5.60 -19.10
N ARG A 366 -9.99 -6.24 -20.22
CA ARG A 366 -9.79 -5.69 -21.55
C ARG A 366 -11.13 -5.35 -22.17
N VAL A 367 -11.25 -4.13 -22.65
CA VAL A 367 -12.44 -3.67 -23.35
C VAL A 367 -12.30 -3.96 -24.85
N ILE A 368 -13.31 -4.61 -25.42
CA ILE A 368 -13.34 -5.05 -26.81
C ILE A 368 -14.55 -4.44 -27.48
N VAL A 369 -14.31 -3.74 -28.60
CA VAL A 369 -15.35 -3.24 -29.48
C VAL A 369 -15.39 -4.16 -30.71
N PRO A 370 -16.42 -5.01 -30.86
CA PRO A 370 -16.53 -5.90 -32.01
C PRO A 370 -16.65 -5.10 -33.31
N VAL A 371 -15.73 -5.32 -34.25
CA VAL A 371 -15.77 -4.65 -35.58
C VAL A 371 -16.91 -5.21 -36.44
N VAL A 372 -17.31 -6.46 -36.16
CA VAL A 372 -18.44 -7.15 -36.77
C VAL A 372 -19.23 -7.84 -35.67
N GLN A 373 -20.50 -8.10 -35.96
CA GLN A 373 -21.40 -8.80 -35.05
C GLN A 373 -20.80 -10.17 -34.66
N THR A 374 -20.60 -10.41 -33.37
CA THR A 374 -19.94 -11.61 -32.84
C THR A 374 -20.78 -12.31 -31.77
N SER A 375 -20.33 -13.47 -31.29
CA SER A 375 -20.96 -14.20 -30.19
C SER A 375 -20.01 -14.29 -28.99
N ALA A 376 -20.57 -14.36 -27.77
CA ALA A 376 -19.81 -14.52 -26.54
C ALA A 376 -18.88 -15.74 -26.57
N VAL A 377 -19.30 -16.82 -27.25
CA VAL A 377 -18.50 -18.04 -27.41
C VAL A 377 -17.28 -17.80 -28.30
N LEU A 378 -17.47 -17.05 -29.39
CA LEU A 378 -16.37 -16.71 -30.29
C LEU A 378 -15.38 -15.77 -29.61
N VAL A 379 -15.88 -14.76 -28.90
CA VAL A 379 -15.03 -13.85 -28.10
C VAL A 379 -14.27 -14.62 -27.01
N ALA A 380 -14.93 -15.55 -26.32
CA ALA A 380 -14.28 -16.39 -25.32
C ALA A 380 -13.17 -17.26 -25.91
N TRP A 381 -13.39 -17.83 -27.10
CA TRP A 381 -12.36 -18.60 -27.78
C TRP A 381 -11.20 -17.73 -28.27
N GLU A 382 -11.46 -16.56 -28.87
CA GLU A 382 -10.43 -15.69 -29.44
C GLU A 382 -9.58 -14.98 -28.37
N VAL A 383 -10.19 -14.59 -27.26
CA VAL A 383 -9.56 -13.76 -26.23
C VAL A 383 -9.05 -14.62 -25.07
N MET A 384 -9.88 -15.54 -24.58
CA MET A 384 -9.56 -16.35 -23.39
C MET A 384 -9.03 -17.75 -23.74
N GLY A 385 -9.02 -18.13 -25.03
CA GLY A 385 -8.58 -19.46 -25.48
C GLY A 385 -9.51 -20.61 -25.08
N ASP A 386 -10.63 -20.32 -24.42
CA ASP A 386 -11.57 -21.30 -23.88
C ASP A 386 -13.03 -20.88 -24.16
N PRO A 387 -13.74 -21.56 -25.07
CA PRO A 387 -15.12 -21.23 -25.41
C PRO A 387 -16.11 -21.54 -24.27
N THR A 388 -15.74 -22.35 -23.28
CA THR A 388 -16.64 -22.68 -22.15
C THR A 388 -16.83 -21.50 -21.19
N ARG A 389 -15.90 -20.53 -21.22
CA ARG A 389 -15.93 -19.31 -20.40
C ARG A 389 -16.86 -18.22 -20.95
N ALA A 390 -17.60 -18.48 -22.03
CA ALA A 390 -18.56 -17.54 -22.60
C ALA A 390 -19.62 -17.05 -21.58
N ALA A 391 -19.99 -17.89 -20.61
CA ALA A 391 -20.92 -17.52 -19.55
C ALA A 391 -20.39 -16.39 -18.66
N GLU A 392 -19.07 -16.29 -18.49
CA GLU A 392 -18.43 -15.21 -17.72
C GLU A 392 -18.60 -13.87 -18.44
N ILE A 393 -18.38 -13.83 -19.76
CA ILE A 393 -18.60 -12.62 -20.58
C ILE A 393 -20.06 -12.17 -20.51
N VAL A 394 -21.01 -13.11 -20.61
CA VAL A 394 -22.44 -12.83 -20.56
C VAL A 394 -22.85 -12.24 -19.21
N ALA A 395 -22.39 -12.85 -18.11
CA ALA A 395 -22.68 -12.38 -16.76
C ALA A 395 -22.10 -10.99 -16.52
N ARG A 396 -20.83 -10.76 -16.89
CA ARG A 396 -20.11 -9.51 -16.69
C ARG A 396 -20.76 -8.33 -17.42
N ASN A 397 -21.10 -8.52 -18.69
CA ASN A 397 -21.63 -7.47 -19.56
C ASN A 397 -23.16 -7.41 -19.56
N ARG A 398 -23.83 -8.27 -18.76
CA ARG A 398 -25.29 -8.40 -18.69
C ARG A 398 -25.93 -8.55 -20.08
N LEU A 399 -25.29 -9.33 -20.95
CA LEU A 399 -25.71 -9.47 -22.34
C LEU A 399 -27.06 -10.19 -22.42
N GLN A 400 -28.06 -9.53 -23.02
CA GLN A 400 -29.36 -10.16 -23.26
C GLN A 400 -29.31 -11.24 -24.34
N ASN A 401 -28.47 -11.03 -25.37
CA ASN A 401 -28.30 -11.97 -26.48
C ASN A 401 -26.83 -12.41 -26.62
N PRO A 402 -26.44 -13.52 -25.99
CA PRO A 402 -25.07 -14.04 -26.06
C PRO A 402 -24.56 -14.35 -27.47
N ALA A 403 -25.46 -14.59 -28.43
CA ALA A 403 -25.13 -14.89 -29.82
C ALA A 403 -25.00 -13.63 -30.70
N PHE A 404 -25.31 -12.45 -30.16
CA PHE A 404 -25.38 -11.20 -30.89
C PHE A 404 -24.78 -10.08 -30.05
N ILE A 405 -23.49 -9.83 -30.26
CA ILE A 405 -22.75 -8.74 -29.61
C ILE A 405 -22.32 -7.76 -30.70
N VAL A 406 -22.72 -6.51 -30.54
CA VAL A 406 -22.38 -5.36 -31.42
C VAL A 406 -21.81 -4.19 -30.63
N ASP A 407 -22.12 -4.12 -29.34
CA ASP A 407 -21.66 -3.06 -28.47
C ASP A 407 -20.33 -3.44 -27.81
N GLU A 408 -19.71 -2.45 -27.16
CA GLU A 408 -18.51 -2.61 -26.35
C GLU A 408 -18.73 -3.62 -25.22
N ILE A 409 -17.77 -4.54 -25.05
CA ILE A 409 -17.81 -5.57 -24.02
C ILE A 409 -16.49 -5.66 -23.27
N GLU A 410 -16.57 -5.88 -21.97
CA GLU A 410 -15.44 -6.16 -21.10
C GLU A 410 -15.16 -7.67 -21.03
N VAL A 411 -13.89 -8.05 -21.18
CA VAL A 411 -13.42 -9.43 -21.06
C VAL A 411 -12.27 -9.48 -20.07
N VAL A 412 -12.21 -10.54 -19.27
CA VAL A 412 -11.17 -10.74 -18.25
C VAL A 412 -10.09 -11.66 -18.82
N ASP A 413 -8.89 -11.12 -19.08
CA ASP A 413 -7.72 -11.93 -19.44
C ASP A 413 -7.28 -12.73 -18.20
N GLY A 414 -7.19 -14.06 -18.37
CA GLY A 414 -6.81 -15.02 -17.33
C GLY A 414 -5.32 -15.16 -17.13
#